data_AF-A0A6A2Y3U0-F1
#
_entry.id   AF-A0A6A2Y3U0-F1
#
_cell.length_a   1.000
_cell.length_b   1.000
_cell.length_c   1.000
_cell.angle_alpha   90.00
_cell.angle_beta   90.00
_cell.angle_gamma   90.00
#
_symmetry.space_group_name_H-M   'P 1'
#
loop_
_entity.id
_entity.type
_entity.pdbx_description
1 polymer ?
#
loop_
_entity_poly.entity_id
_entity_poly.type
_entity_poly.pdbx_seq_one_letter_code
_entity_poly.pdbx_strand_id
1 'polypeptide(L)'
;MLRKRIHDMKIVDRNYEPPSDWMEWEKPYYTSYNECVCRIVGLLQSYLMNTKPSSALGMLALLTMCLQASMIMVLAHLVMAANGVLSTINFH
;
A
#
# COMPACT_ATOMS: atom_id res chain seq x y z
N MET A 1 -16.31 -15.23 19.40
CA MET A 1 -17.42 -14.39 18.88
C MET A 1 -17.70 -13.17 19.77
N LEU A 2 -17.96 -13.31 21.08
CA LEU A 2 -18.27 -12.16 21.96
C LEU A 2 -17.15 -11.12 22.11
N ARG A 3 -15.89 -11.54 22.28
CA ARG A 3 -14.75 -10.60 22.41
C ARG A 3 -14.56 -9.73 21.15
N LYS A 4 -14.81 -10.29 19.97
CA LYS A 4 -14.75 -9.56 18.69
C LYS A 4 -15.86 -8.51 18.61
N ARG A 5 -17.09 -8.89 18.95
CA ARG A 5 -18.25 -7.97 19.00
C ARG A 5 -18.08 -6.85 20.02
N ILE A 6 -17.52 -7.14 21.20
CA ILE A 6 -17.23 -6.14 22.24
C ILE A 6 -16.11 -5.19 21.80
N HIS A 7 -15.11 -5.68 21.06
CA HIS A 7 -14.04 -4.84 20.52
C HIS A 7 -14.55 -3.96 19.37
N ASP A 8 -15.30 -4.53 18.42
CA ASP A 8 -15.91 -3.80 17.30
C ASP A 8 -16.88 -2.72 17.81
N MET A 9 -17.68 -3.03 18.84
CA MET A 9 -18.61 -2.07 19.44
C MET A 9 -17.89 -0.98 20.26
N LYS A 10 -16.73 -1.28 20.84
CA LYS A 10 -15.87 -0.29 21.52
C LYS A 10 -15.07 0.58 20.55
N ILE A 11 -14.88 0.13 19.31
CA ILE A 11 -14.26 0.89 18.22
C ILE A 11 -15.28 1.86 17.58
N VAL A 12 -16.55 1.46 17.50
CA VAL A 12 -17.65 2.32 17.02
C VAL A 12 -17.97 3.47 17.99
N ASP A 13 -17.81 3.24 19.30
CA ASP A 13 -18.18 4.20 20.36
C ASP A 13 -17.14 5.31 20.60
N ARG A 14 -15.88 5.10 20.17
CA ARG A 14 -14.89 6.17 20.19
C ARG A 14 -15.00 6.95 18.88
N ASN A 15 -15.57 8.14 18.97
CA ASN A 15 -15.55 9.16 17.92
C ASN A 15 -14.33 8.99 17.01
N TYR A 16 -14.59 8.60 15.77
CA TYR A 16 -13.62 8.32 14.70
C TYR A 16 -13.01 9.64 14.23
N GLU A 17 -12.46 10.43 15.15
CA GLU A 17 -11.75 11.65 14.82
C GLU A 17 -10.35 11.27 14.33
N PRO A 18 -9.98 11.67 13.09
CA PRO A 18 -8.63 11.45 12.60
C PRO A 18 -7.62 12.11 13.55
N PRO A 19 -6.50 11.45 13.88
CA PRO A 19 -5.45 12.01 14.72
C PRO A 19 -5.03 13.40 14.22
N SER A 20 -4.63 14.30 15.12
CA SER A 20 -4.24 15.68 14.76
C SER A 20 -3.12 15.78 13.72
N ASP A 21 -2.38 14.69 13.53
CA ASP A 21 -1.28 14.58 12.59
C ASP A 21 -1.74 14.33 11.14
N TRP A 22 -3.03 14.13 10.91
CA TRP A 22 -3.60 13.91 9.57
C TRP A 22 -3.88 15.22 8.87
N MET A 23 -3.44 15.30 7.62
CA MET A 23 -3.62 16.50 6.81
C MET A 23 -5.10 16.65 6.43
N GLU A 24 -5.64 17.88 6.35
CA GLU A 24 -7.09 18.11 6.16
C GLU A 24 -7.69 17.40 4.93
N TRP A 25 -6.89 17.21 3.88
CA TRP A 25 -7.32 16.50 2.66
C TRP A 25 -7.34 14.97 2.80
N GLU A 26 -6.64 14.40 3.80
CA GLU A 26 -6.60 12.95 4.08
C GLU A 26 -7.76 12.53 5.00
N LYS A 27 -8.26 13.45 5.83
CA LYS A 27 -9.39 13.24 6.74
C LYS A 27 -10.64 12.62 6.09
N PRO A 28 -11.10 13.04 4.89
CA PRO A 28 -12.25 12.38 4.24
C PRO A 28 -12.01 10.91 3.88
N TYR A 29 -10.75 10.47 3.78
CA TYR A 29 -10.39 9.10 3.46
C TYR A 29 -10.01 8.27 4.69
N TYR A 30 -9.95 8.85 5.89
CA TYR A 30 -9.49 8.21 7.13
C TYR A 30 -10.22 6.90 7.44
N THR A 31 -11.55 6.94 7.42
CA THR A 31 -12.39 5.77 7.73
C THR A 31 -12.20 4.65 6.70
N SER A 32 -12.17 5.01 5.42
CA SER A 32 -11.97 4.05 4.32
C SER A 32 -10.56 3.47 4.32
N TYR A 33 -9.56 4.27 4.67
CA TYR A 33 -8.18 3.85 4.81
C TYR A 33 -8.02 2.83 5.94
N ASN A 34 -8.56 3.11 7.12
CA ASN A 34 -8.46 2.21 8.26
C ASN A 34 -9.14 0.86 8.00
N GLU A 35 -10.33 0.87 7.41
CA GLU A 35 -11.03 -0.37 7.01
C GLU A 35 -10.24 -1.16 5.95
N CYS A 36 -9.68 -0.46 4.95
CA CYS A 36 -8.89 -1.09 3.89
C CYS A 36 -7.61 -1.72 4.46
N VAL A 37 -6.87 -0.98 5.29
CA VAL A 37 -5.64 -1.45 5.94
C VAL A 37 -5.93 -2.64 6.85
N CYS A 38 -6.94 -2.55 7.72
CA CYS A 38 -7.33 -3.67 8.58
C CYS A 38 -7.72 -4.92 7.76
N ARG A 39 -8.41 -4.74 6.63
CA ARG A 39 -8.79 -5.86 5.75
C ARG A 39 -7.57 -6.48 5.08
N ILE A 40 -6.68 -5.68 4.52
CA ILE A 40 -5.46 -6.16 3.86
C ILE A 40 -4.56 -6.87 4.87
N VAL A 41 -4.35 -6.30 6.05
CA VAL A 41 -3.54 -6.89 7.12
C VAL A 41 -4.17 -8.18 7.63
N GLY A 42 -5.50 -8.22 7.80
CA GLY A 42 -6.22 -9.43 8.20
C GLY A 42 -6.12 -10.56 7.17
N LEU A 43 -6.21 -10.23 5.88
CA LEU A 43 -5.99 -11.17 4.78
C LEU A 43 -4.54 -11.66 4.74
N LEU A 44 -3.57 -10.76 4.88
CA LEU A 44 -2.15 -11.09 4.92
C LEU A 44 -1.82 -12.00 6.10
N GLN A 45 -2.33 -11.68 7.29
CA GLN A 45 -2.15 -12.47 8.50
C GLN A 45 -2.81 -13.85 8.38
N SER A 46 -4.04 -13.91 7.86
CA SER A 46 -4.73 -15.19 7.60
C SER A 46 -3.99 -16.02 6.55
N TYR A 47 -3.42 -15.38 5.53
CA TYR A 47 -2.64 -16.04 4.50
C TYR A 47 -1.34 -16.61 5.08
N LEU A 48 -0.59 -15.81 5.85
CA LEU A 48 0.63 -16.23 6.56
C LEU A 48 0.39 -17.37 7.56
N MET A 49 -0.75 -17.39 8.24
CA MET A 49 -1.09 -18.47 9.18
C MET A 49 -1.53 -19.76 8.48
N ASN A 50 -2.10 -19.68 7.27
CA ASN A 50 -2.61 -20.85 6.54
C ASN A 50 -1.62 -21.40 5.50
N THR A 51 -0.68 -20.60 5.02
CA THR A 51 0.33 -21.08 4.07
C THR A 51 1.53 -21.67 4.79
N LYS A 52 1.95 -22.88 4.38
CA LYS A 52 3.28 -23.40 4.71
C LYS A 52 4.31 -22.31 4.38
N PRO A 53 5.29 -22.01 5.26
CA PRO A 53 6.17 -20.84 5.20
C PRO A 53 6.88 -20.60 3.86
N SER A 54 6.98 -21.62 3.00
CA SER A 54 7.53 -21.54 1.63
C SER A 54 6.64 -20.78 0.63
N SER A 55 5.30 -20.89 0.71
CA SER A 55 4.41 -20.26 -0.28
C SER A 55 4.23 -18.76 -0.06
N ALA A 56 4.26 -18.30 1.20
CA ALA A 56 4.17 -16.88 1.53
C ALA A 56 5.40 -16.09 1.03
N LEU A 57 6.58 -16.72 1.06
CA LEU A 57 7.81 -16.15 0.52
C LEU A 57 7.71 -15.92 -0.99
N GLY A 58 7.09 -16.85 -1.72
CA GLY A 58 6.88 -16.72 -3.17
C GLY A 58 6.00 -15.53 -3.52
N MET A 59 4.89 -15.31 -2.80
CA MET A 59 4.01 -14.17 -3.06
C MET A 59 4.65 -12.83 -2.68
N LEU A 60 5.42 -12.79 -1.58
CA LEU A 60 6.21 -11.61 -1.21
C LEU A 60 7.29 -11.30 -2.28
N ALA A 61 8.00 -12.33 -2.76
CA ALA A 61 9.00 -12.18 -3.81
C ALA A 61 8.39 -11.63 -5.10
N LEU A 62 7.22 -12.15 -5.51
CA LEU A 62 6.48 -11.65 -6.67
C LEU A 62 6.08 -10.17 -6.49
N LEU A 63 5.57 -9.78 -5.32
CA LEU A 63 5.24 -8.38 -5.04
C LEU A 63 6.47 -7.48 -5.11
N THR A 64 7.59 -7.90 -4.51
CA THR A 64 8.84 -7.13 -4.57
C THR A 64 9.37 -7.02 -6.00
N MET A 65 9.27 -8.10 -6.80
CA MET A 65 9.63 -8.09 -8.21
C MET A 65 8.73 -7.16 -9.03
N CYS A 66 7.42 -7.14 -8.77
CA CYS A 66 6.50 -6.22 -9.43
C CYS A 66 6.83 -4.75 -9.11
N LEU A 67 7.11 -4.43 -7.85
CA LEU A 67 7.55 -3.09 -7.46
C LEU A 67 8.86 -2.71 -8.13
N GLN A 68 9.86 -3.60 -8.12
CA GLN A 68 11.16 -3.37 -8.74
C GLN A 68 11.03 -3.18 -10.26
N ALA A 69 10.24 -4.01 -10.94
CA ALA A 69 10.00 -3.91 -12.36
C ALA A 69 9.34 -2.56 -12.73
N SER A 70 8.35 -2.13 -11.96
CA SER A 70 7.70 -0.82 -12.16
C SER A 70 8.69 0.33 -11.99
N MET A 71 9.52 0.30 -10.94
CA MET A 71 10.55 1.32 -10.69
C MET A 71 11.58 1.39 -11.83
N ILE A 72 12.07 0.24 -12.30
CA ILE A 72 13.01 0.16 -13.43
C ILE A 72 12.37 0.74 -14.70
N MET A 73 11.11 0.42 -14.97
CA MET A 73 10.39 0.93 -16.14
C MET A 73 10.31 2.46 -16.13
N VAL A 74 9.91 3.05 -15.00
CA VAL A 74 9.83 4.51 -14.84
C VAL A 74 11.20 5.15 -15.04
N LEU A 75 12.25 4.58 -14.45
CA LEU A 75 13.62 5.08 -14.60
C LEU A 75 14.09 5.01 -16.06
N ALA A 76 13.80 3.91 -16.76
CA ALA A 76 14.14 3.73 -18.17
C ALA A 76 13.42 4.76 -19.06
N HIS A 77 12.13 5.00 -18.82
CA HIS A 77 11.37 6.04 -19.53
C HIS A 77 11.92 7.44 -19.27
N LEU A 78 12.33 7.72 -18.03
CA LEU A 78 12.92 9.00 -17.67
C LEU A 78 14.27 9.23 -18.37
N VAL A 79 15.15 8.23 -18.38
CA VAL A 79 16.45 8.29 -19.08
C VAL A 79 16.25 8.46 -20.58
N MET A 80 15.30 7.73 -21.18
CA MET A 80 14.98 7.85 -22.60
C MET A 80 14.47 9.25 -22.94
N ALA A 81 13.59 9.82 -22.11
CA ALA A 81 13.11 11.18 -22.28
C ALA A 81 14.25 12.21 -22.14
N ALA A 82 15.12 12.05 -21.14
CA ALA A 82 16.27 12.93 -20.93
C ALA A 82 17.26 12.89 -22.11
N ASN A 83 17.56 11.70 -22.63
CA ASN A 83 18.40 11.53 -23.82
C ASN A 83 17.75 12.13 -25.07
N GLY A 84 16.43 11.96 -25.23
CA GLY A 84 15.66 12.60 -26.30
C GLY A 84 15.83 14.12 -26.26
N VAL A 85 15.58 14.74 -25.11
CA VAL A 85 15.76 16.18 -24.90
C VAL A 85 17.20 16.58 -25.19
N LEU A 86 18.19 15.91 -24.61
CA LEU A 86 19.63 16.16 -24.83
C LEU A 86 20.02 16.10 -26.32
N SER A 87 19.46 15.15 -27.07
CA SER A 87 19.70 15.05 -28.51
C SER A 87 19.08 16.22 -29.27
N THR A 88 17.88 16.67 -28.92
CA THR A 88 17.23 17.86 -29.51
C THR A 88 18.03 19.14 -29.27
N ILE A 89 18.58 19.35 -28.06
CA ILE A 89 19.44 20.52 -27.76
C ILE A 89 20.82 20.43 -28.41
N ASN A 90 21.36 19.23 -28.67
CA ASN A 90 22.63 19.10 -29.40
C ASN A 90 22.48 19.29 -30.92
N PHE A 91 21.27 19.15 -31.46
CA PHE A 91 20.96 19.36 -32.88
C PHE A 91 20.55 20.81 -33.22
N HIS A 92 20.39 21.70 -32.22
CA HIS A 92 20.04 23.12 -32.38
C HIS A 92 21.17 24.02 -31.89
#